data_AF-A0A202DTN3-F1
#
_entry.id   AF-A0A202DTN3-F1
#
_cell.length_a   1.000
_cell.length_b   1.000
_cell.length_c   1.000
_cell.angle_alpha   90.00
_cell.angle_beta   90.00
_cell.angle_gamma   90.00
#
_symmetry.space_group_name_H-M   'P 1'
#
loop_
_entity.id
_entity.type
_entity.pdbx_description
1 polymer ?
#
loop_
_entity_poly.entity_id
_entity_poly.type
_entity_poly.pdbx_seq_one_letter_code
_entity_poly.pdbx_strand_id
1 'polypeptide(L)'
;MINETTVILSAVIIAAVVLYWYILKNASVRKWFLLILSMAIVCCIQPVGMLLCTALSITVYILCRQKSFSSARILTLLIPLGFLIFFKYLAPVAGALFDLPSIALPLGVSYYIFKQLHYVIESQRGSLGRHNAADFMLYIFYFPMFLAGPIERFPAFHENLAGSSSLKKLPWSQI
;
A
#
# COMPACT_ATOMS: atom_id res chain seq x y z
N MET A 1 -13.63 -16.00 -23.04
CA MET A 1 -13.81 -16.92 -21.89
C MET A 1 -13.60 -16.10 -20.63
N ILE A 2 -14.63 -15.91 -19.82
CA ILE A 2 -14.53 -15.17 -18.56
C ILE A 2 -13.92 -16.15 -17.54
N ASN A 3 -12.70 -15.90 -17.07
CA ASN A 3 -12.04 -16.77 -16.08
C ASN A 3 -12.79 -16.70 -14.74
N GLU A 4 -12.87 -17.79 -14.00
CA GLU A 4 -13.56 -17.84 -12.70
C GLU A 4 -13.07 -16.77 -11.71
N THR A 5 -11.76 -16.45 -11.75
CA THR A 5 -11.15 -15.36 -10.97
C THR A 5 -11.77 -13.99 -11.25
N THR A 6 -12.13 -13.71 -12.51
CA THR A 6 -12.76 -12.43 -12.90
C THR A 6 -14.22 -12.34 -12.46
N VAL A 7 -14.92 -13.47 -12.40
CA VAL A 7 -16.29 -13.54 -11.84
C VAL A 7 -16.25 -13.30 -10.33
N ILE A 8 -15.30 -13.91 -9.62
CA ILE A 8 -15.13 -13.70 -8.17
C ILE A 8 -14.78 -12.25 -7.87
N LEU A 9 -13.84 -11.65 -8.61
CA LEU A 9 -13.46 -10.24 -8.45
C LEU A 9 -14.65 -9.29 -8.66
N SER A 10 -15.41 -9.47 -9.74
CA SER A 10 -16.57 -8.62 -10.02
C SER A 10 -17.68 -8.77 -8.98
N ALA A 11 -17.97 -10.00 -8.52
CA ALA A 11 -18.92 -10.23 -7.44
C ALA A 11 -18.49 -9.58 -6.11
N VAL A 12 -17.21 -9.66 -5.75
CA VAL A 12 -16.64 -9.02 -4.55
C VAL A 12 -16.76 -7.50 -4.65
N ILE A 13 -16.47 -6.91 -5.81
CA ILE A 13 -16.59 -5.46 -6.03
C ILE A 13 -18.05 -5.00 -5.90
N ILE A 14 -18.99 -5.70 -6.53
CA ILE A 14 -20.42 -5.36 -6.47
C ILE A 14 -20.94 -5.48 -5.02
N ALA A 15 -20.64 -6.58 -4.34
CA ALA A 15 -20.99 -6.77 -2.94
C ALA A 15 -20.40 -5.66 -2.06
N ALA A 16 -19.14 -5.27 -2.32
CA ALA A 16 -18.48 -4.21 -1.60
C ALA A 16 -19.13 -2.84 -1.81
N VAL A 17 -19.60 -2.52 -3.02
CA VAL A 17 -20.31 -1.26 -3.32
C VAL A 17 -21.67 -1.21 -2.60
N VAL A 18 -22.39 -2.33 -2.54
CA VAL A 18 -23.67 -2.42 -1.82
C VAL A 18 -23.46 -2.30 -0.30
N LEU A 19 -22.46 -3.01 0.24
CA LEU A 19 -22.06 -2.91 1.65
C LEU A 19 -21.55 -1.51 2.01
N TYR A 20 -20.81 -0.86 1.10
CA TYR A 20 -20.33 0.51 1.26
C TYR A 20 -21.50 1.46 1.52
N TRP A 21 -22.59 1.37 0.75
CA TRP A 21 -23.75 2.24 0.96
C TRP A 21 -24.43 2.07 2.34
N TYR A 22 -24.38 0.86 2.92
CA TYR A 22 -25.05 0.58 4.19
C TYR A 22 -24.19 0.86 5.43
N ILE A 23 -22.86 0.75 5.31
CA ILE A 23 -21.93 0.70 6.47
C ILE A 23 -21.31 2.07 6.82
N LEU A 24 -21.49 3.09 5.97
CA LEU A 24 -20.74 4.36 6.03
C LEU A 24 -21.04 5.32 7.17
N LYS A 25 -21.98 5.04 8.07
CA LYS A 25 -22.26 5.97 9.19
C LYS A 25 -21.11 6.05 10.21
N ASN A 26 -20.20 5.06 10.27
CA ASN A 26 -19.13 5.01 11.26
C ASN A 26 -17.74 4.96 10.60
N ALA A 27 -16.91 5.99 10.85
CA ALA A 27 -15.59 6.15 10.24
C ALA A 27 -14.63 5.00 10.57
N SER A 28 -14.71 4.44 11.78
CA SER A 28 -13.88 3.31 12.21
C SER A 28 -14.22 2.03 11.45
N VAL A 29 -15.51 1.76 11.23
CA VAL A 29 -15.97 0.56 10.51
C VAL A 29 -15.59 0.67 9.02
N ARG A 30 -15.72 1.86 8.43
CA ARG A 30 -15.27 2.15 7.06
C ARG A 30 -13.80 1.80 6.86
N LYS A 31 -12.93 2.22 7.78
CA LYS A 31 -11.48 1.95 7.72
C LYS A 31 -11.18 0.45 7.69
N TRP A 32 -11.72 -0.31 8.64
CA TRP A 32 -11.48 -1.75 8.71
C TRP A 32 -12.06 -2.49 7.50
N PHE A 33 -13.25 -2.08 7.05
CA PHE A 33 -13.86 -2.61 5.84
C PHE A 33 -12.98 -2.40 4.60
N LEU A 34 -12.51 -1.17 4.37
CA LEU A 34 -11.63 -0.85 3.24
C LEU A 34 -10.30 -1.61 3.30
N LEU A 35 -9.75 -1.80 4.50
CA LEU A 35 -8.52 -2.56 4.69
C LEU A 35 -8.72 -4.03 4.35
N ILE A 36 -9.74 -4.66 4.93
CA ILE A 36 -10.06 -6.09 4.69
C ILE A 36 -10.37 -6.31 3.22
N LEU A 37 -11.18 -5.45 2.61
CA LEU A 37 -11.51 -5.54 1.19
C LEU A 37 -10.27 -5.42 0.31
N SER A 38 -9.43 -4.41 0.57
CA SER A 38 -8.21 -4.21 -0.22
C SER A 38 -7.25 -5.38 -0.07
N MET A 39 -7.11 -5.92 1.14
CA MET A 39 -6.29 -7.09 1.39
C MET A 39 -6.85 -8.35 0.72
N ALA A 40 -8.17 -8.55 0.75
CA ALA A 40 -8.82 -9.66 0.08
C ALA A 40 -8.59 -9.62 -1.43
N ILE A 41 -8.76 -8.46 -2.07
CA ILE A 41 -8.53 -8.27 -3.51
C ILE A 41 -7.09 -8.62 -3.89
N VAL A 42 -6.11 -8.06 -3.18
CA VAL A 42 -4.68 -8.33 -3.46
C VAL A 42 -4.33 -9.80 -3.17
N CYS A 43 -4.91 -10.42 -2.15
CA CYS A 43 -4.72 -11.83 -1.84
C CYS A 43 -5.28 -12.76 -2.94
N CYS A 44 -6.46 -12.44 -3.50
CA CYS A 44 -7.05 -13.19 -4.61
C CYS A 44 -6.22 -13.09 -5.90
N ILE A 45 -5.55 -11.95 -6.14
CA ILE A 45 -4.70 -11.77 -7.32
C ILE A 45 -3.36 -12.47 -7.12
N GLN A 46 -2.70 -12.29 -5.97
CA GLN A 46 -1.37 -12.83 -5.72
C GLN A 46 -1.12 -13.09 -4.22
N PRO A 47 -1.44 -14.28 -3.71
CA PRO A 47 -1.40 -14.57 -2.28
C PRO A 47 0.03 -14.55 -1.71
N VAL A 48 1.01 -15.07 -2.45
CA VAL A 48 2.42 -15.04 -2.04
C VAL A 48 2.96 -13.61 -2.00
N GLY A 49 2.59 -12.79 -3.00
CA GLY A 49 2.97 -11.37 -3.06
C GLY A 49 2.40 -10.59 -1.88
N MET A 50 1.14 -10.88 -1.50
CA MET A 50 0.51 -10.29 -0.32
C MET A 50 1.31 -10.56 0.96
N LEU A 51 1.73 -11.80 1.20
CA LEU A 51 2.49 -12.16 2.41
C LEU A 51 3.85 -11.44 2.45
N LEU A 52 4.55 -11.36 1.32
CA LEU A 52 5.83 -10.65 1.23
C LEU A 52 5.67 -9.15 1.45
N CYS A 53 4.67 -8.53 0.81
CA CYS A 53 4.38 -7.11 0.97
C CYS A 53 3.94 -6.77 2.41
N THR A 54 3.12 -7.62 3.04
CA THR A 54 2.69 -7.38 4.43
C THR A 54 3.87 -7.50 5.41
N ALA A 55 4.71 -8.53 5.26
CA ALA A 55 5.92 -8.70 6.07
C ALA A 55 6.91 -7.54 5.93
N LEU A 56 7.13 -7.07 4.69
CA LEU A 56 7.95 -5.89 4.42
C LEU A 56 7.35 -4.63 5.04
N SER A 57 6.03 -4.44 4.92
CA SER A 57 5.32 -3.30 5.51
C SER A 57 5.46 -3.26 7.03
N ILE A 58 5.31 -4.40 7.70
CA ILE A 58 5.48 -4.49 9.16
C ILE A 58 6.90 -4.11 9.55
N THR A 59 7.90 -4.64 8.84
CA THR A 59 9.31 -4.32 9.06
C THR A 59 9.57 -2.81 8.96
N VAL A 60 9.13 -2.17 7.87
CA VAL A 60 9.28 -0.73 7.66
C VAL A 60 8.60 0.07 8.78
N TYR A 61 7.37 -0.30 9.14
CA TYR A 61 6.62 0.38 10.19
C TYR A 61 7.33 0.31 11.56
N ILE A 62 7.86 -0.86 11.92
CA ILE A 62 8.60 -1.06 13.17
C ILE A 62 9.88 -0.21 13.16
N LEU A 63 10.67 -0.27 12.09
CA LEU A 63 11.92 0.49 11.99
C LEU A 63 11.67 2.01 12.03
N CYS A 64 10.62 2.52 11.38
CA CYS A 64 10.26 3.94 11.44
C CYS A 64 9.87 4.41 12.85
N ARG A 65 9.35 3.51 13.70
CA ARG A 65 9.03 3.82 15.10
C ARG A 65 10.25 3.79 16.03
N GLN A 66 11.31 3.10 15.65
CA GLN A 66 12.54 3.08 16.44
C GLN A 66 13.28 4.41 16.27
N LYS A 67 13.24 5.27 17.31
CA LYS A 67 13.88 6.59 17.30
C LYS A 67 15.41 6.54 17.44
N SER A 68 16.00 5.37 17.71
CA SER A 68 17.26 5.29 18.48
C SER A 68 18.57 5.21 17.69
N PHE A 69 18.57 5.10 16.36
CA PHE A 69 19.85 4.97 15.62
C PHE A 69 19.88 5.73 14.30
N SER A 70 20.91 6.56 14.10
CA SER A 70 21.19 7.23 12.81
C SER A 70 21.32 6.22 11.66
N SER A 71 21.90 5.04 11.92
CA SER A 71 22.03 3.96 10.94
C SER A 71 20.69 3.30 10.58
N ALA A 72 19.73 3.27 11.51
CA ALA A 72 18.40 2.69 11.25
C ALA A 72 17.61 3.50 10.20
N ARG A 73 17.87 4.81 10.09
CA ARG A 73 17.25 5.67 9.06
C ARG A 73 17.68 5.29 7.65
N ILE A 74 18.97 5.00 7.46
CA ILE A 74 19.47 4.55 6.16
C ILE A 74 18.86 3.18 5.83
N LEU A 75 18.81 2.29 6.82
CA LEU A 75 18.24 0.95 6.66
C LEU A 75 16.75 0.97 6.27
N THR A 76 15.96 1.91 6.81
CA THR A 76 14.54 2.07 6.41
C THR A 76 14.33 2.40 4.93
N LEU A 77 15.31 3.05 4.28
CA LEU A 77 15.26 3.34 2.85
C LEU A 77 15.84 2.18 2.01
N LEU A 78 16.92 1.57 2.52
CA LEU A 78 17.59 0.46 1.83
C LEU A 78 16.73 -0.81 1.76
N ILE A 79 15.93 -1.11 2.78
CA ILE A 79 15.10 -2.34 2.80
C ILE A 79 14.05 -2.33 1.66
N PRO A 80 13.17 -1.33 1.51
CA PRO A 80 12.22 -1.27 0.39
C PRO A 80 12.92 -1.21 -0.97
N LEU A 81 14.02 -0.46 -1.06
CA LEU A 81 14.75 -0.31 -2.32
C LEU A 81 15.45 -1.62 -2.72
N GLY A 82 16.05 -2.32 -1.75
CA GLY A 82 16.64 -3.64 -1.94
C GLY A 82 15.61 -4.68 -2.35
N PHE A 83 14.42 -4.66 -1.76
CA PHE A 83 13.30 -5.50 -2.19
C PHE A 83 12.92 -5.24 -3.66
N LEU A 84 12.83 -3.97 -4.06
CA LEU A 84 12.57 -3.60 -5.45
C LEU A 84 13.68 -4.11 -6.39
N ILE A 85 14.94 -3.88 -6.04
CA ILE A 85 16.09 -4.28 -6.87
C ILE A 85 16.15 -5.80 -7.02
N PHE A 86 15.96 -6.52 -5.92
CA PHE A 86 15.98 -7.97 -5.91
C PHE A 86 14.91 -8.56 -6.83
N PHE A 87 13.65 -8.20 -6.60
CA PHE A 87 12.54 -8.78 -7.33
C PHE A 87 12.46 -8.32 -8.78
N LYS A 88 12.83 -7.05 -9.07
CA LYS A 88 12.71 -6.48 -10.42
C LYS A 88 13.90 -6.80 -11.33
N TYR A 89 15.11 -6.85 -10.78
CA TYR A 89 16.34 -6.96 -11.58
C TYR A 89 17.16 -8.20 -11.26
N LEU A 90 17.46 -8.47 -9.98
CA LEU A 90 18.35 -9.59 -9.64
C LEU A 90 17.69 -10.95 -9.89
N ALA A 91 16.43 -11.13 -9.50
CA ALA A 91 15.71 -12.39 -9.66
C ALA A 91 15.55 -12.80 -11.13
N PRO A 92 15.14 -11.92 -12.07
CA PRO A 92 15.10 -12.27 -13.49
C PRO A 92 16.47 -12.54 -14.10
N VAL A 93 17.50 -11.76 -13.73
CA VAL A 93 18.86 -11.95 -14.23
C VAL A 93 19.45 -13.27 -13.75
N ALA A 94 19.29 -13.60 -12.46
CA ALA A 94 19.71 -14.89 -11.91
C ALA A 94 18.91 -16.05 -12.54
N GLY A 95 17.61 -15.85 -12.78
CA GLY A 95 16.77 -16.76 -13.55
C GLY A 95 17.38 -17.10 -14.91
N ALA A 96 17.76 -16.08 -15.67
CA ALA A 96 18.33 -16.24 -17.00
C ALA A 96 19.76 -16.84 -17.00
N LEU A 97 20.58 -16.53 -16.00
CA LEU A 97 21.97 -16.99 -15.92
C LEU A 97 22.11 -18.43 -15.38
N PHE A 98 21.21 -18.85 -14.48
CA PHE A 98 21.30 -20.12 -13.76
C PHE A 98 20.14 -21.08 -14.07
N ASP A 99 19.33 -20.78 -15.09
CA ASP A 99 18.13 -21.55 -15.48
C ASP A 99 17.17 -21.81 -14.30
N LEU A 100 17.04 -20.81 -13.42
CA LEU A 100 16.17 -20.88 -12.24
C LEU A 100 14.72 -20.56 -12.64
N PRO A 101 13.73 -21.17 -11.98
CA PRO A 101 12.32 -20.88 -12.23
C PRO A 101 12.02 -19.39 -12.00
N SER A 102 11.24 -18.80 -12.91
CA SER A 102 10.87 -17.40 -12.85
C SER A 102 10.12 -17.07 -11.56
N ILE A 103 10.68 -16.19 -10.74
CA ILE A 103 10.03 -15.70 -9.53
C ILE A 103 8.94 -14.72 -9.94
N ALA A 104 7.69 -15.00 -9.57
CA ALA A 104 6.57 -14.13 -9.86
C ALA A 104 6.70 -12.80 -9.10
N LEU A 105 6.93 -11.72 -9.84
CA LEU A 105 6.94 -10.36 -9.30
C LEU A 105 5.54 -10.03 -8.74
N PRO A 106 5.42 -9.44 -7.54
CA PRO A 106 4.14 -8.90 -7.11
C PRO A 106 3.65 -7.82 -8.09
N LEU A 107 2.41 -7.96 -8.57
CA LEU A 107 1.78 -6.91 -9.38
C LEU A 107 1.74 -5.60 -8.57
N GLY A 108 2.15 -4.50 -9.18
CA GLY A 108 2.16 -3.19 -8.52
C GLY A 108 3.31 -2.91 -7.55
N VAL A 109 4.37 -3.75 -7.50
CA VAL A 109 5.52 -3.55 -6.57
C VAL A 109 6.15 -2.17 -6.66
N SER A 110 6.25 -1.59 -7.85
CA SER A 110 6.84 -0.25 -7.99
C SER A 110 6.04 0.81 -7.22
N TYR A 111 4.71 0.84 -7.39
CA TYR A 111 3.83 1.73 -6.64
C TYR A 111 3.86 1.44 -5.13
N TYR A 112 3.80 0.16 -4.76
CA TYR A 112 3.91 -0.26 -3.38
C TYR A 112 5.21 0.23 -2.73
N ILE A 113 6.36 0.06 -3.38
CA ILE A 113 7.66 0.53 -2.86
C ILE A 113 7.74 2.05 -2.83
N PHE A 114 7.20 2.77 -3.81
CA PHE A 114 7.17 4.23 -3.76
C PHE A 114 6.33 4.75 -2.58
N LYS A 115 5.19 4.10 -2.28
CA LYS A 115 4.40 4.44 -1.08
C LYS A 115 5.17 4.18 0.21
N GLN A 116 5.92 3.07 0.30
CA GLN A 116 6.81 2.77 1.43
C GLN A 116 7.89 3.84 1.60
N LEU A 117 8.61 4.18 0.52
CA LEU A 117 9.66 5.19 0.53
C LEU A 117 9.10 6.56 0.92
N HIS A 118 7.94 6.94 0.39
CA HIS A 118 7.28 8.18 0.76
C HIS A 118 6.96 8.22 2.26
N TYR A 119 6.40 7.13 2.81
CA TYR A 119 6.15 7.03 4.25
C TYR A 119 7.42 7.16 5.08
N VAL A 120 8.51 6.50 4.68
CA VAL A 120 9.82 6.58 5.37
C VAL A 120 10.35 8.02 5.35
N ILE A 121 10.32 8.69 4.19
CA ILE A 121 10.81 10.08 4.04
C ILE A 121 10.02 11.03 4.94
N GLU A 122 8.69 10.92 4.95
CA GLU A 122 7.84 11.76 5.80
C GLU A 122 8.04 11.44 7.29
N SER A 123 8.29 10.16 7.64
CA SER A 123 8.66 9.77 9.01
C SER A 123 9.97 10.41 9.44
N GLN A 124 10.95 10.51 8.55
CA GLN A 124 12.24 11.14 8.83
C GLN A 124 12.14 12.66 8.91
N ARG A 125 11.23 13.28 8.14
CA ARG A 125 10.91 14.72 8.21
C ARG A 125 10.11 15.10 9.45
N GLY A 126 9.50 14.14 10.13
CA GLY A 126 8.64 14.39 11.29
C GLY A 126 7.28 14.99 10.92
N SER A 127 6.87 14.92 9.65
CA SER A 127 5.58 15.43 9.15
C SER A 127 4.41 14.45 9.38
N LEU A 128 4.70 13.22 9.84
CA LEU A 128 3.67 12.23 10.13
C LEU A 128 2.89 12.58 11.40
N GLY A 129 1.58 12.81 11.25
CA GLY A 129 0.65 12.91 12.37
C GLY A 129 0.52 11.60 13.16
N ARG A 130 -0.20 11.63 14.28
CA ARG A 130 -0.41 10.46 15.16
C ARG A 130 -1.33 9.43 14.47
N HIS A 131 -0.76 8.31 14.06
CA HIS A 131 -1.47 7.23 13.37
C HIS A 131 -1.12 5.86 13.96
N ASN A 132 -1.93 4.85 13.63
CA ASN A 132 -1.72 3.46 14.03
C ASN A 132 -1.29 2.58 12.84
N ALA A 133 -0.89 1.35 13.12
CA ALA A 133 -0.43 0.40 12.11
C ALA A 133 -1.52 0.11 11.04
N ALA A 134 -2.79 0.11 11.41
CA ALA A 134 -3.89 -0.12 10.47
C ALA A 134 -4.08 1.04 9.49
N ASP A 135 -3.81 2.30 9.90
CA ASP A 135 -3.84 3.45 8.99
C ASP A 135 -2.73 3.33 7.93
N PHE A 136 -1.55 2.89 8.35
CA PHE A 136 -0.41 2.63 7.47
C PHE A 136 -0.67 1.44 6.53
N MET A 137 -1.17 0.32 7.05
CA MET A 137 -1.52 -0.84 6.22
C MET A 137 -2.60 -0.48 5.20
N LEU A 138 -3.60 0.29 5.60
CA LEU A 138 -4.65 0.74 4.69
C LEU A 138 -4.08 1.61 3.58
N TYR A 139 -3.18 2.56 3.89
CA TYR A 139 -2.49 3.37 2.88
C TYR A 139 -1.68 2.52 1.88
N ILE A 140 -0.92 1.55 2.39
CA ILE A 140 -0.05 0.71 1.56
C ILE A 140 -0.86 -0.24 0.68
N PHE A 141 -1.93 -0.83 1.20
CA PHE A 141 -2.74 -1.81 0.47
C PHE A 141 -3.95 -1.23 -0.25
N TYR A 142 -4.22 0.08 -0.13
CA TYR A 142 -5.41 0.71 -0.72
C TYR A 142 -5.59 0.36 -2.20
N PHE A 143 -6.57 -0.50 -2.49
CA PHE A 143 -6.70 -1.14 -3.81
C PHE A 143 -6.88 -0.15 -4.97
N PRO A 144 -7.62 0.97 -4.84
CA PRO A 144 -7.84 1.89 -5.96
C PRO A 144 -6.54 2.50 -6.50
N MET A 145 -5.52 2.64 -5.64
CA MET A 145 -4.21 3.18 -6.02
C MET A 145 -3.10 2.13 -6.00
N PHE A 146 -3.42 0.86 -5.81
CA PHE A 146 -2.41 -0.20 -5.72
C PHE A 146 -1.77 -0.52 -7.08
N LEU A 147 -2.54 -0.47 -8.17
CA LEU A 147 -2.12 -0.89 -9.51
C LEU A 147 -1.71 0.27 -10.42
N ALA A 148 -2.47 1.38 -10.41
CA ALA A 148 -2.18 2.59 -11.16
C ALA A 148 -3.03 3.75 -10.61
N GLY A 149 -2.40 4.69 -9.92
CA GLY A 149 -3.04 5.92 -9.44
C GLY A 149 -1.99 7.00 -9.17
N PRO A 150 -2.38 8.28 -9.07
CA PRO A 150 -1.45 9.31 -8.62
C PRO A 150 -0.88 8.91 -7.25
N ILE A 151 0.43 9.05 -7.06
CA ILE A 151 1.10 8.66 -5.82
C ILE A 151 0.64 9.62 -4.71
N GLU A 152 -0.40 9.22 -3.98
CA GLU A 152 -0.93 9.98 -2.85
C GLU A 152 0.05 9.94 -1.67
N ARG A 153 0.15 11.06 -0.96
CA ARG A 153 1.03 11.21 0.20
C ARG A 153 0.31 10.72 1.46
N PHE A 154 1.02 10.00 2.33
CA PHE A 154 0.45 9.48 3.58
C PHE A 154 -0.28 10.54 4.43
N PRO A 155 0.25 11.77 4.65
CA PRO A 155 -0.46 12.78 5.45
C PRO A 155 -1.83 13.17 4.89
N ALA A 156 -1.93 13.37 3.57
CA ALA A 156 -3.18 13.70 2.89
C ALA A 156 -4.18 12.53 2.98
N PHE A 157 -3.70 11.31 2.77
CA PHE A 157 -4.51 10.11 2.90
C PHE A 157 -5.07 9.93 4.33
N HIS A 158 -4.24 10.17 5.35
CA HIS A 158 -4.64 10.05 6.74
C HIS A 158 -5.69 11.10 7.13
N GLU A 159 -5.58 12.32 6.63
CA GLU A 159 -6.59 13.37 6.82
C GLU A 159 -7.94 13.00 6.20
N ASN A 160 -7.93 12.45 4.98
CA ASN A 160 -9.12 11.98 4.28
C ASN A 160 -9.85 10.84 5.04
N LEU A 161 -9.08 9.92 5.65
CA LEU A 161 -9.64 8.85 6.48
C LEU A 161 -10.37 9.36 7.72
N ALA A 162 -9.85 10.41 8.35
CA ALA A 162 -10.43 11.03 9.54
C ALA A 162 -11.73 11.81 9.28
N GLY A 163 -12.16 11.94 8.02
CA GLY A 163 -13.40 12.63 7.66
C GLY A 163 -13.27 14.15 7.61
N SER A 164 -12.05 14.68 7.62
CA SER A 164 -11.78 16.08 7.25
C SER A 164 -11.96 16.17 5.73
N SER A 165 -13.17 16.51 5.29
CA SER A 165 -13.42 16.97 3.94
C SER A 165 -12.69 18.31 3.74
N SER A 166 -11.37 18.28 3.51
CA SER A 166 -10.61 19.46 3.10
C SER A 166 -10.72 19.70 1.58
N LEU A 167 -11.96 19.62 1.08
CA LEU A 167 -12.40 20.53 0.02
C LEU A 167 -12.47 21.98 0.56
N LYS A 168 -11.45 22.38 1.35
CA LYS A 168 -11.28 23.74 1.82
C LYS A 168 -10.64 24.50 0.67
N LYS A 169 -11.50 24.88 -0.28
CA LYS A 169 -11.39 26.05 -1.15
C LYS A 169 -9.97 26.26 -1.73
N LEU A 170 -9.65 25.58 -2.81
CA LEU A 170 -8.70 26.15 -3.76
C LEU A 170 -9.50 27.17 -4.60
N PRO A 171 -9.30 28.49 -4.43
CA PRO A 171 -9.88 29.46 -5.35
C PRO A 171 -9.26 29.22 -6.73
N TRP A 172 -10.11 29.12 -7.75
CA TRP A 172 -9.76 28.89 -9.16
C TRP A 172 -8.87 29.97 -9.80
N SER A 173 -8.31 30.89 -9.01
CA SER A 173 -7.51 32.03 -9.46
C SER A 173 -6.00 31.80 -9.42
N GLN A 174 -5.54 30.56 -9.18
CA GLN A 174 -4.11 30.20 -9.03
C GLN A 174 -3.72 28.98 -9.91
N ILE A 175 -4.56 28.62 -10.89
CA ILE A 175 -4.23 27.72 -12.01
C ILE A 175 -4.28 28.57 -13.26
#